data_AF-B9RDH1-F1
#
_entry.id   AF-B9RDH1-F1
#
_cell.length_a   1.000
_cell.length_b   1.000
_cell.length_c   1.000
_cell.angle_alpha   90.00
_cell.angle_beta   90.00
_cell.angle_gamma   90.00
#
_symmetry.space_group_name_H-M   'P 1'
#
loop_
_entity.id
_entity.type
_entity.pdbx_description
1 polymer ?
#
loop_
_entity_poly.entity_id
_entity_poly.type
_entity_poly.pdbx_seq_one_letter_code
_entity_poly.pdbx_strand_id
1 'polypeptide(L)'
;MASAGTNHIDLIACRHRGISVTNTGVVFSDDGADTAGGLLIDVLRKMSAVDRYVRQGNGIEKEYYPLASKLGGKRIGIVGLGSIGLQIAKRLEAFGCFVSYNSRTKKTFVSYPFHTNVCELVANSDAYVVP
;
A
#
# COMPACT_ATOMS: atom_id res chain seq x y z
N MET A 1 -23.82 -0.55 4.40
CA MET A 1 -22.57 -0.67 3.63
C MET A 1 -21.63 -1.61 4.37
N ALA A 2 -21.19 -2.70 3.76
CA ALA A 2 -20.22 -3.62 4.37
C ALA A 2 -18.81 -3.06 4.16
N SER A 3 -17.96 -3.11 5.19
CA SER A 3 -16.57 -2.66 5.11
C SER A 3 -15.64 -3.61 5.86
N ALA A 4 -14.35 -3.58 5.52
CA ALA A 4 -13.33 -4.39 6.18
C ALA A 4 -12.99 -3.86 7.59
N GLY A 5 -12.98 -2.54 7.77
CA GLY A 5 -12.62 -1.88 9.02
C GLY A 5 -13.82 -1.73 9.96
N THR A 6 -13.73 -2.30 11.15
CA THR A 6 -14.78 -2.22 12.18
C THR A 6 -14.64 -1.03 13.12
N ASN A 7 -13.71 -0.09 12.83
CA ASN A 7 -13.39 1.04 13.72
C ASN A 7 -14.59 1.98 13.98
N HIS A 8 -15.56 2.00 13.08
CA HIS A 8 -16.79 2.79 13.20
C HIS A 8 -17.88 2.07 14.00
N ILE A 9 -17.62 0.84 14.46
CA ILE A 9 -18.54 0.01 15.26
C ILE A 9 -17.99 -0.07 16.68
N ASP A 10 -18.82 0.24 17.68
CA ASP A 10 -18.48 -0.01 19.07
C ASP A 10 -18.57 -1.51 19.38
N LEU A 11 -17.45 -2.19 19.18
CA LEU A 11 -17.31 -3.63 19.43
C LEU A 11 -17.53 -3.99 20.90
N ILE A 12 -17.27 -3.07 21.84
CA ILE A 12 -17.44 -3.31 23.27
C ILE A 12 -18.93 -3.31 23.60
N ALA A 13 -19.68 -2.30 23.15
CA ALA A 13 -21.12 -2.24 23.34
C ALA A 13 -21.86 -3.40 22.64
N CYS A 14 -21.45 -3.76 21.42
CA CYS A 14 -21.98 -4.93 20.71
C CYS A 14 -21.76 -6.21 21.51
N ARG A 15 -20.55 -6.42 22.05
CA ARG A 15 -20.23 -7.59 22.86
C ARG A 15 -21.04 -7.66 24.14
N HIS A 16 -21.22 -6.54 24.85
CA HIS A 16 -22.04 -6.49 26.06
C HIS A 16 -23.52 -6.83 25.81
N ARG A 17 -24.01 -6.58 24.59
CA ARG A 17 -25.38 -6.87 24.18
C ARG A 17 -25.54 -8.22 23.48
N GLY A 18 -24.48 -9.02 23.38
CA GLY A 18 -24.52 -10.30 22.68
C GLY A 18 -24.71 -10.17 21.16
N ILE A 19 -24.37 -9.02 20.58
CA ILE A 19 -24.52 -8.75 19.14
C ILE A 19 -23.24 -9.16 18.42
N SER A 20 -23.35 -10.15 17.53
CA SER A 20 -22.24 -10.58 16.66
C SER A 20 -22.00 -9.58 15.54
N VAL A 21 -20.73 -9.25 15.30
CA VAL A 21 -20.29 -8.36 14.21
C VAL A 21 -19.39 -9.15 13.28
N THR A 22 -19.70 -9.12 11.98
CA THR A 22 -18.89 -9.74 10.92
C THR A 22 -18.41 -8.68 9.95
N ASN A 23 -17.23 -8.89 9.35
CA ASN A 23 -16.69 -8.04 8.29
C ASN A 23 -16.40 -8.88 7.05
N THR A 24 -16.26 -8.20 5.90
CA THR A 24 -15.99 -8.83 4.60
C THR A 24 -14.52 -8.71 4.21
N GLY A 25 -13.61 -8.66 5.19
CA GLY A 25 -12.25 -8.12 5.02
C GLY A 25 -11.37 -8.79 3.95
N VAL A 26 -11.66 -10.04 3.58
CA VAL A 26 -10.88 -10.77 2.57
C VAL A 26 -11.29 -10.40 1.14
N VAL A 27 -12.57 -10.10 0.90
CA VAL A 27 -13.14 -9.94 -0.46
C VAL A 27 -12.57 -8.73 -1.18
N PHE A 28 -12.25 -7.65 -0.45
CA PHE A 28 -11.72 -6.41 -1.02
C PHE A 28 -10.19 -6.35 -1.03
N SER A 29 -9.51 -7.45 -0.68
CA SER A 29 -8.06 -7.44 -0.52
C SER A 29 -7.31 -7.19 -1.82
N ASP A 30 -7.81 -7.70 -2.95
CA ASP A 30 -7.19 -7.53 -4.25
C ASP A 30 -7.38 -6.11 -4.80
N ASP A 31 -8.60 -5.57 -4.74
CA ASP A 31 -8.88 -4.20 -5.20
C ASP A 31 -8.08 -3.14 -4.41
N GLY A 32 -7.98 -3.34 -3.09
CA GLY A 32 -7.15 -2.49 -2.23
C GLY A 32 -5.66 -2.57 -2.59
N ALA A 33 -5.17 -3.78 -2.92
CA ALA A 33 -3.79 -3.97 -3.33
C ALA A 33 -3.49 -3.36 -4.70
N ASP A 34 -4.41 -3.49 -5.65
CA ASP A 34 -4.31 -2.89 -6.99
C ASP A 34 -4.29 -1.36 -6.90
N THR A 35 -5.17 -0.79 -6.08
CA THR A 35 -5.24 0.65 -5.84
C THR A 35 -3.93 1.17 -5.23
N ALA A 36 -3.39 0.48 -4.21
CA ALA A 36 -2.14 0.86 -3.57
C ALA A 36 -0.95 0.78 -4.55
N GLY A 37 -0.88 -0.27 -5.38
CA GLY A 37 0.13 -0.41 -6.43
C GLY A 37 0.03 0.69 -7.49
N GLY A 38 -1.20 1.00 -7.93
CA GLY A 38 -1.47 2.09 -8.87
C GLY A 38 -1.02 3.45 -8.36
N LEU A 39 -1.34 3.78 -7.09
CA LEU A 39 -0.90 5.02 -6.46
C LEU A 39 0.64 5.10 -6.33
N LEU A 40 1.29 3.99 -5.97
CA LEU A 40 2.75 3.95 -5.89
C LEU A 40 3.39 4.22 -7.26
N ILE A 41 2.87 3.59 -8.31
CA ILE A 41 3.32 3.83 -9.70
C ILE A 41 3.06 5.28 -10.09
N ASP A 42 1.88 5.81 -9.80
CA ASP A 42 1.51 7.20 -10.12
C ASP A 42 2.49 8.19 -9.51
N VAL A 43 2.80 8.05 -8.22
CA VAL A 43 3.74 8.92 -7.51
C VAL A 43 5.15 8.81 -8.09
N LEU A 44 5.64 7.60 -8.33
CA LEU A 44 7.01 7.40 -8.84
C LEU A 44 7.16 7.84 -10.30
N ARG A 45 6.14 7.58 -11.13
CA ARG A 45 6.15 7.86 -12.57
C ARG A 45 5.52 9.21 -12.94
N LYS A 46 4.93 9.90 -11.97
CA LYS A 46 4.22 11.18 -12.12
C LYS A 46 3.10 11.14 -13.15
N MET A 47 2.41 10.00 -13.31
CA MET A 47 1.48 9.80 -14.44
C MET A 47 0.34 10.82 -14.45
N SER A 48 -0.32 11.02 -13.32
CA SER A 48 -1.42 11.98 -13.15
C SER A 48 -0.95 13.41 -13.31
N ALA A 49 0.28 13.72 -12.90
CA ALA A 49 0.86 15.04 -13.05
C ALA A 49 1.27 15.34 -14.51
N VAL A 50 1.77 14.34 -15.23
CA VAL A 50 2.05 14.43 -16.68
C VAL A 50 0.76 14.59 -17.48
N ASP A 51 -0.29 13.83 -17.17
CA ASP A 51 -1.60 13.96 -17.83
C ASP A 51 -2.15 15.38 -17.70
N ARG A 52 -2.13 15.95 -16.48
CA ARG A 52 -2.53 17.35 -16.26
C ARG A 52 -1.67 18.34 -17.04
N TYR A 53 -0.36 18.13 -17.08
CA TYR A 53 0.58 19.00 -17.80
C TYR A 53 0.25 19.06 -19.29
N VAL A 54 0.05 17.90 -19.92
CA VAL A 54 -0.28 17.80 -21.36
C VAL A 54 -1.65 18.41 -21.66
N ARG A 55 -2.66 18.17 -20.81
CA ARG A 55 -4.01 18.74 -20.97
C ARG A 55 -4.04 20.27 -20.90
N GLN A 56 -3.06 20.90 -20.27
CA GLN A 56 -2.91 22.36 -20.25
C GLN A 56 -2.35 22.93 -21.56
N GLY A 57 -2.11 22.10 -22.58
CA GLY A 57 -1.54 22.53 -23.86
C GLY A 57 -0.02 22.73 -23.80
N ASN A 58 0.63 22.31 -22.72
CA ASN A 58 2.08 22.33 -22.63
C ASN A 58 2.63 21.19 -23.48
N GLY A 59 3.29 21.54 -24.59
CA GLY A 59 3.91 20.58 -25.50
C GLY A 59 5.21 20.00 -24.95
N ILE A 60 5.69 18.93 -25.60
CA ILE A 60 6.97 18.25 -25.30
C ILE A 60 8.18 19.18 -25.51
N GLU A 61 7.99 20.27 -26.27
CA GLU A 61 9.04 21.23 -26.64
C GLU A 61 9.25 22.37 -25.63
N LYS A 62 8.28 22.63 -24.73
CA LYS A 62 8.44 23.59 -23.63
C LYS A 62 8.93 22.84 -22.41
N GLU A 63 10.24 22.95 -22.13
CA GLU A 63 10.94 22.44 -20.95
C GLU A 63 10.73 20.94 -20.65
N TYR A 64 11.83 20.20 -20.65
CA TYR A 64 11.83 18.77 -20.36
C TYR A 64 11.06 18.45 -19.07
N TYR A 65 9.94 17.72 -19.16
CA TYR A 65 9.19 17.33 -17.96
C TYR A 65 10.10 16.55 -17.02
N PRO A 66 10.14 16.84 -15.70
CA PRO A 66 11.14 16.27 -14.81
C PRO A 66 11.17 14.75 -14.83
N LEU A 67 12.37 14.17 -14.94
CA LEU A 67 12.57 12.72 -14.92
C LEU A 67 11.85 12.08 -13.74
N ALA A 68 11.18 10.98 -14.03
CA ALA A 68 10.46 10.19 -13.05
C ALA A 68 11.35 9.08 -12.48
N SER A 69 10.91 8.43 -11.41
CA SER A 69 11.62 7.32 -10.77
C SER A 69 11.08 5.98 -11.21
N LYS A 70 11.96 5.03 -11.56
CA LYS A 70 11.55 3.64 -11.83
C LYS A 70 11.05 2.96 -10.54
N LEU A 71 10.10 2.03 -10.65
CA LEU A 71 9.62 1.24 -9.51
C LEU A 71 10.57 0.08 -9.17
N GLY A 72 10.96 -0.73 -10.16
CA GLY A 72 11.78 -1.92 -9.94
C GLY A 72 13.13 -1.62 -9.29
N GLY A 73 13.53 -2.50 -8.37
CA GLY A 73 14.74 -2.40 -7.55
C GLY A 73 14.62 -1.49 -6.33
N LYS A 74 13.45 -0.86 -6.08
CA LYS A 74 13.23 -0.06 -4.88
C LYS A 74 12.94 -0.92 -3.67
N ARG A 75 13.34 -0.42 -2.49
CA ARG A 75 12.98 -0.96 -1.18
C ARG A 75 11.62 -0.40 -0.78
N ILE A 76 10.62 -1.25 -0.60
CA ILE A 76 9.26 -0.84 -0.23
C ILE A 76 8.88 -1.42 1.13
N GLY A 77 8.55 -0.55 2.07
CA GLY A 77 8.09 -0.92 3.40
C GLY A 77 6.56 -1.01 3.48
N ILE A 78 6.03 -2.09 4.03
CA ILE A 78 4.57 -2.25 4.25
C ILE A 78 4.27 -2.19 5.76
N VAL A 79 3.47 -1.21 6.18
CA VAL A 79 3.02 -1.06 7.57
C VAL A 79 1.74 -1.87 7.77
N GLY A 80 1.89 -3.11 8.20
CA GLY A 80 0.79 -4.04 8.40
C GLY A 80 0.70 -5.09 7.30
N LEU A 81 1.14 -6.32 7.60
CA LEU A 81 1.05 -7.46 6.68
C LEU A 81 -0.20 -8.33 6.94
N GLY A 82 -1.37 -7.71 6.78
CA GLY A 82 -2.68 -8.39 6.75
C GLY A 82 -3.03 -8.92 5.36
N SER A 83 -4.31 -9.21 5.10
CA SER A 83 -4.75 -9.72 3.79
C SER A 83 -4.39 -8.78 2.63
N ILE A 84 -4.68 -7.47 2.75
CA ILE A 84 -4.32 -6.45 1.75
C ILE A 84 -2.80 -6.31 1.64
N GLY A 85 -2.09 -6.13 2.77
CA GLY A 85 -0.64 -5.96 2.79
C GLY A 85 0.12 -7.12 2.13
N LEU A 86 -0.35 -8.36 2.30
CA LEU A 86 0.22 -9.52 1.63
C LEU A 86 0.00 -9.49 0.11
N GLN A 87 -1.19 -9.07 -0.34
CA GLN A 87 -1.49 -8.94 -1.76
C GLN A 87 -0.69 -7.81 -2.43
N ILE A 88 -0.44 -6.72 -1.70
CA ILE A 88 0.48 -5.66 -2.12
C ILE A 88 1.90 -6.21 -2.26
N ALA A 89 2.40 -6.92 -1.24
CA ALA A 89 3.75 -7.47 -1.24
C ALA A 89 4.02 -8.37 -2.47
N LYS A 90 3.10 -9.29 -2.78
CA LYS A 90 3.18 -10.17 -3.95
C LYS A 90 3.31 -9.40 -5.28
N ARG A 91 2.52 -8.35 -5.45
CA ARG A 91 2.55 -7.52 -6.66
C ARG A 91 3.86 -6.75 -6.78
N LEU A 92 4.31 -6.14 -5.67
CA LEU A 92 5.57 -5.38 -5.65
C LEU A 92 6.80 -6.26 -5.90
N GLU A 93 6.78 -7.50 -5.38
CA GLU A 93 7.79 -8.51 -5.68
C GLU A 93 7.82 -8.85 -7.18
N ALA A 94 6.65 -9.00 -7.82
CA ALA A 94 6.56 -9.20 -9.27
C ALA A 94 7.08 -8.00 -10.09
N PHE A 95 7.01 -6.78 -9.55
CA PHE A 95 7.65 -5.59 -10.12
C PHE A 95 9.17 -5.51 -9.84
N GLY A 96 9.75 -6.50 -9.16
CA GLY A 96 11.17 -6.56 -8.81
C GLY A 96 11.55 -5.62 -7.66
N CYS A 97 10.62 -5.30 -6.76
CA CYS A 97 10.91 -4.51 -5.56
C CYS A 97 11.41 -5.41 -4.40
N PHE A 98 12.20 -4.82 -3.51
CA PHE A 98 12.59 -5.45 -2.25
C PHE A 98 11.57 -5.07 -1.18
N VAL A 99 10.73 -6.02 -0.77
CA VAL A 99 9.64 -5.76 0.19
C VAL A 99 10.09 -6.09 1.61
N SER A 100 9.89 -5.17 2.54
CA SER A 100 9.99 -5.39 3.99
C SER A 100 8.70 -4.97 4.67
N TYR A 101 8.45 -5.42 5.91
CA TYR A 101 7.20 -5.10 6.60
C TYR A 101 7.37 -4.87 8.10
N ASN A 102 6.41 -4.14 8.66
CA ASN A 102 6.15 -4.07 10.09
C ASN A 102 4.76 -4.66 10.39
N SER A 103 4.62 -5.30 11.55
CA SER A 103 3.33 -5.68 12.12
C SER A 103 3.48 -5.96 13.61
N ARG A 104 2.36 -6.03 14.33
CA ARG A 104 2.34 -6.38 15.77
C ARG A 104 3.06 -7.68 16.11
N THR A 105 3.05 -8.65 15.19
CA THR A 105 3.71 -9.95 15.36
C THR A 105 4.34 -10.36 14.05
N LYS A 106 5.55 -10.93 14.09
CA LYS A 106 6.23 -11.48 12.92
C LYS A 106 5.39 -12.59 12.29
N LYS A 107 5.26 -12.57 10.97
CA LYS A 107 4.59 -13.61 10.17
C LYS A 107 5.61 -14.68 9.80
N THR A 108 5.36 -15.93 10.18
CA THR A 108 6.26 -17.07 9.93
C THR A 108 6.13 -17.69 8.55
N PHE A 109 5.05 -17.36 7.83
CA PHE A 109 4.70 -17.92 6.52
C PHE A 109 5.17 -17.05 5.33
N VAL A 110 5.93 -15.99 5.59
CA VAL A 110 6.51 -15.10 4.56
C VAL A 110 8.01 -14.95 4.79
N SER A 111 8.75 -14.73 3.70
CA SER A 111 10.21 -14.52 3.71
C SER A 111 10.63 -13.06 3.77
N TYR A 112 9.70 -12.11 3.67
CA TYR A 112 9.99 -10.68 3.70
C TYR A 112 10.69 -10.27 5.02
N PRO A 113 11.69 -9.37 5.00
CA PRO A 113 12.30 -8.84 6.22
C PRO A 113 11.27 -8.17 7.13
N PHE A 114 11.33 -8.50 8.43
CA PHE A 114 10.45 -7.97 9.47
C PHE A 114 11.18 -6.92 10.29
N HIS A 115 10.56 -5.75 10.44
CA HIS A 115 11.01 -4.71 11.37
C HIS A 115 10.03 -4.60 12.53
N THR A 116 10.55 -4.49 13.76
CA THR A 116 9.74 -4.35 14.97
C THR A 116 9.17 -2.93 15.12
N ASN A 117 9.81 -1.93 14.51
CA ASN A 117 9.43 -0.53 14.56
C ASN A 117 9.16 0.04 13.15
N VAL A 118 8.08 0.82 13.02
CA VAL A 118 7.74 1.54 11.78
C VAL A 118 8.82 2.55 11.39
N CYS A 119 9.42 3.25 12.33
CA CYS A 119 10.49 4.22 12.04
C CYS A 119 11.69 3.54 11.36
N GLU A 120 12.06 2.35 11.85
CA GLU A 120 13.14 1.56 11.28
C GLU A 120 12.78 1.05 9.87
N LEU A 121 11.54 0.60 9.68
CA LEU A 121 11.04 0.21 8.36
C LEU A 121 11.15 1.35 7.36
N VAL A 122 10.65 2.54 7.72
CA VAL A 122 10.64 3.72 6.84
C VAL A 122 12.05 4.20 6.54
N ALA A 123 12.95 4.23 7.54
CA ALA A 123 14.34 4.61 7.34
C ALA A 123 15.09 3.68 6.36
N ASN A 124 14.67 2.42 6.26
CA ASN A 124 15.26 1.43 5.35
C ASN A 124 14.50 1.27 4.03
N SER A 125 13.52 2.12 3.74
CA SER A 125 12.67 2.04 2.55
C SER A 125 12.81 3.29 1.68
N ASP A 126 12.71 3.12 0.37
CA ASP A 126 12.65 4.24 -0.58
C ASP A 126 11.22 4.81 -0.71
N ALA A 127 10.22 3.98 -0.39
CA ALA A 127 8.81 4.36 -0.23
C ALA A 127 8.12 3.38 0.72
N TYR A 128 6.97 3.75 1.28
CA TYR A 128 6.19 2.87 2.16
C TYR A 128 4.70 2.95 1.87
N VAL A 129 3.98 1.88 2.21
CA VAL A 129 2.54 1.73 2.02
C VAL A 129 1.87 1.39 3.35
N VAL A 130 0.72 2.01 3.60
CA VAL A 130 -0.16 1.74 4.74
C VAL A 130 -1.49 1.24 4.20
N PRO A 131 -1.77 -0.08 4.27
CA PRO A 131 -3.00 -0.69 3.74
C PRO A 131 -4.27 -0.39 4.54
#